data_AF-A0A2A2GZ69-F1
#
_entry.id   AF-A0A2A2GZ69-F1
#
_cell.length_a   1.000
_cell.length_b   1.000
_cell.length_c   1.000
_cell.angle_alpha   90.00
_cell.angle_beta   90.00
_cell.angle_gamma   90.00
#
_symmetry.space_group_name_H-M   'P 1'
#
loop_
_entity.id
_entity.type
_entity.pdbx_description
1 polymer ?
#
loop_
_entity_poly.entity_id
_entity_poly.type
_entity_poly.pdbx_seq_one_letter_code
_entity_poly.pdbx_strand_id
1 'polypeptide(L)'
;MSLSIQSNSLFLFNRTLSDENIQRAINSSSKEEATHVGIWEKIKDWFYGTNTSEALGKIYELTHSNDEPDTEFILKKVTAFYQLKEMAYPVYQDRFQASITPNEDGAYIFSFSIKDVMDERTLVYGFTEKDIYSLKERELTNNSELLDHNIVIREGLDVALNQVKYDHKQNKLEGITSANQGRINLHLLDEETKQEMAVNQRFAQKWIALQMKCFDYYAAQRSSLDSIDGLDITRVIGTENEWIYHFSQSINEIRRNTQENLAKEFNDEIKELKDLNIYAYPDELNNEPIYSEPYDQNDEPIYAEPYNQSNEPIYESIQFNSSEMSSNEYYKGPINGDIYAKVDKTNVNKSGL
;
A
#
# COMPACT_ATOMS: atom_id res chain seq x y z
N MET A 1 58.03 40.11 1.99
CA MET A 1 57.30 39.74 0.76
C MET A 1 56.05 38.98 1.17
N SER A 2 54.89 39.44 0.76
CA SER A 2 53.58 38.94 1.18
C SER A 2 52.62 39.07 0.01
N LEU A 3 52.10 37.95 -0.50
CA LEU A 3 51.16 37.93 -1.60
C LEU A 3 49.74 38.05 -1.05
N SER A 4 49.08 39.18 -1.33
CA SER A 4 47.65 39.36 -1.09
C SER A 4 46.88 38.99 -2.35
N ILE A 5 46.08 37.93 -2.29
CA ILE A 5 45.12 37.59 -3.36
C ILE A 5 43.81 38.31 -3.05
N GLN A 6 43.45 39.30 -3.86
CA GLN A 6 42.13 39.91 -3.82
C GLN A 6 41.12 38.95 -4.47
N SER A 7 40.15 38.49 -3.67
CA SER A 7 38.98 37.76 -4.18
C SER A 7 38.00 38.74 -4.82
N ASN A 8 37.97 38.79 -6.15
CA ASN A 8 36.93 39.51 -6.88
C ASN A 8 35.62 38.72 -6.82
N SER A 9 34.66 39.22 -6.02
CA SER A 9 33.29 38.71 -6.04
C SER A 9 32.60 39.12 -7.35
N LEU A 10 32.41 38.15 -8.25
CA LEU A 10 31.72 38.31 -9.54
C LEU A 10 30.70 37.18 -9.76
N PHE A 11 29.78 36.99 -8.82
CA PHE A 11 28.58 36.16 -9.04
C PHE A 11 27.31 36.81 -8.49
N LEU A 12 26.83 37.82 -9.21
CA LEU A 12 25.44 38.29 -9.14
C LEU A 12 24.61 37.52 -10.16
N PHE A 13 23.93 36.46 -9.74
CA PHE A 13 22.88 35.81 -10.52
C PHE A 13 21.51 36.07 -9.88
N ASN A 14 20.84 37.13 -10.36
CA ASN A 14 19.38 37.20 -10.23
C ASN A 14 18.77 36.07 -11.06
N ARG A 15 18.18 35.07 -10.39
CA ARG A 15 17.30 34.07 -11.01
C ARG A 15 15.88 34.27 -10.49
N THR A 16 15.11 35.11 -11.19
CA THR A 16 13.65 35.14 -11.01
C THR A 16 13.06 33.98 -11.81
N LEU A 17 12.38 33.05 -11.14
CA LEU A 17 11.58 32.01 -11.80
C LEU A 17 10.37 32.69 -12.48
N SER A 18 10.04 32.29 -13.70
CA SER A 18 8.82 32.75 -14.38
C SER A 18 7.66 31.78 -14.16
N ASP A 19 6.44 32.33 -14.03
CA ASP A 19 5.22 31.56 -13.75
C ASP A 19 4.93 30.48 -14.80
N GLU A 20 5.36 30.68 -16.05
CA GLU A 20 5.24 29.70 -17.14
C GLU A 20 6.00 28.39 -16.84
N ASN A 21 7.16 28.45 -16.16
CA ASN A 21 7.92 27.25 -15.81
C ASN A 21 7.29 26.49 -14.62
N ILE A 22 6.60 27.20 -13.73
CA ILE A 22 5.84 26.59 -12.63
C ILE A 22 4.61 25.86 -13.20
N GLN A 23 3.87 26.51 -14.12
CA GLN A 23 2.76 25.90 -14.85
C GLN A 23 3.19 24.67 -15.67
N ARG A 24 4.41 24.67 -16.24
CA ARG A 24 4.91 23.53 -17.03
C ARG A 24 5.18 22.29 -16.19
N ALA A 25 5.71 22.46 -14.97
CA ALA A 25 5.94 21.35 -14.04
C ALA A 25 4.61 20.76 -13.53
N ILE A 26 3.63 21.61 -13.22
CA ILE A 26 2.30 21.19 -12.71
C ILE A 26 1.49 20.41 -13.77
N ASN A 27 1.60 20.79 -15.05
CA ASN A 27 0.82 20.19 -16.15
C ASN A 27 1.59 19.11 -16.95
N SER A 28 2.71 18.60 -16.42
CA SER A 28 3.55 17.63 -17.12
C SER A 28 2.96 16.21 -17.10
N SER A 29 3.05 15.50 -18.24
CA SER A 29 2.58 14.12 -18.41
C SER A 29 3.67 13.06 -18.33
N SER A 30 4.93 13.44 -18.06
CA SER A 30 6.06 12.48 -17.98
C SER A 30 7.05 12.80 -16.86
N LYS A 31 7.72 11.74 -16.37
CA LYS A 31 8.71 11.80 -15.28
C LYS A 31 9.89 12.70 -15.61
N GLU A 32 10.40 12.63 -16.83
CA GLU A 32 11.50 13.46 -17.32
C GLU A 32 11.11 14.94 -17.42
N GLU A 33 9.89 15.25 -17.89
CA GLU A 33 9.46 16.63 -18.14
C GLU A 33 8.99 17.35 -16.87
N ALA A 34 8.46 16.60 -15.90
CA ALA A 34 7.97 17.10 -14.63
C ALA A 34 9.07 17.42 -13.60
N THR A 35 10.14 16.62 -13.60
CA THR A 35 11.21 16.71 -12.58
C THR A 35 12.26 17.80 -12.93
N HIS A 36 12.19 18.36 -14.15
CA HIS A 36 13.25 19.22 -14.69
C HIS A 36 13.13 20.71 -14.33
N VAL A 37 14.29 21.36 -14.21
CA VAL A 37 14.54 22.81 -14.05
C VAL A 37 14.19 23.45 -12.70
N GLY A 38 13.06 23.16 -12.05
CA GLY A 38 12.58 23.93 -10.89
C GLY A 38 13.40 23.74 -9.59
N ILE A 39 13.15 22.63 -8.89
CA ILE A 39 13.81 22.30 -7.61
C ILE A 39 15.23 21.80 -7.85
N TRP A 40 15.43 20.86 -8.79
CA TRP A 40 16.72 20.21 -9.05
C TRP A 40 17.86 21.22 -9.32
N GLU A 41 17.62 22.26 -10.14
CA GLU A 41 18.66 23.26 -10.43
C GLU A 41 19.12 24.08 -9.22
N LYS A 42 18.34 24.10 -8.13
CA LYS A 42 18.71 24.76 -6.87
C LYS A 42 19.53 23.86 -5.93
N ILE A 43 19.39 22.54 -6.06
CA ILE A 43 19.95 21.56 -5.09
C ILE A 43 20.92 20.54 -5.68
N LYS A 44 21.08 20.47 -7.01
CA LYS A 44 21.99 19.51 -7.66
C LYS A 44 23.41 19.50 -7.11
N ASP A 45 23.93 20.67 -6.71
CA ASP A 45 25.27 20.83 -6.17
C ASP A 45 25.41 20.31 -4.71
N TRP A 46 24.30 19.93 -4.08
CA TRP A 46 24.26 19.37 -2.72
C TRP A 46 24.51 17.85 -2.69
N PHE A 47 24.47 17.18 -3.84
CA PHE A 47 24.57 15.72 -3.96
C PHE A 47 25.90 15.28 -4.56
N TYR A 48 26.33 14.05 -4.24
CA TYR A 48 27.45 13.43 -4.93
C TYR A 48 27.01 12.97 -6.33
N GLY A 49 27.82 13.24 -7.36
CA GLY A 49 27.41 13.13 -8.77
C GLY A 49 26.97 11.75 -9.25
N THR A 50 27.26 10.68 -8.51
CA THR A 50 26.79 9.31 -8.80
C THR A 50 25.31 9.09 -8.47
N ASN A 51 24.73 9.91 -7.59
CA ASN A 51 23.41 9.64 -6.99
C ASN A 51 22.28 10.47 -7.63
N THR A 52 22.58 11.17 -8.74
CA THR A 52 21.66 12.08 -9.44
C THR A 52 20.31 11.44 -9.81
N SER A 53 20.32 10.24 -10.39
CA SER A 53 19.08 9.56 -10.83
C SER A 53 18.18 9.18 -9.65
N GLU A 54 18.79 8.77 -8.53
CA GLU A 54 18.06 8.44 -7.31
C GLU A 54 17.49 9.69 -6.63
N ALA A 55 18.27 10.77 -6.55
CA ALA A 55 17.82 12.04 -5.97
C ALA A 55 16.66 12.65 -6.77
N LEU A 56 16.74 12.62 -8.11
CA LEU A 56 15.62 12.97 -9.00
C LEU A 56 14.40 12.08 -8.74
N GLY A 57 14.60 10.78 -8.50
CA GLY A 57 13.55 9.86 -8.07
C GLY A 57 12.87 10.32 -6.77
N LYS A 58 13.61 10.65 -5.72
CA LYS A 58 13.03 11.13 -4.45
C LYS A 58 12.34 12.49 -4.62
N ILE A 59 12.88 13.40 -5.43
CA ILE A 59 12.23 14.68 -5.75
C ILE A 59 10.90 14.43 -6.47
N TYR A 60 10.84 13.51 -7.44
CA TYR A 60 9.60 13.11 -8.10
C TYR A 60 8.58 12.60 -7.07
N GLU A 61 8.97 11.64 -6.22
CA GLU A 61 8.10 11.12 -5.15
C GLU A 61 7.58 12.22 -4.20
N LEU A 62 8.36 13.27 -3.90
CA LEU A 62 7.92 14.37 -3.04
C LEU A 62 7.00 15.39 -3.74
N THR A 63 7.12 15.50 -5.06
CA THR A 63 6.48 16.59 -5.84
C THR A 63 5.25 16.15 -6.60
N HIS A 64 5.20 14.89 -7.02
CA HIS A 64 4.14 14.29 -7.84
C HIS A 64 3.34 13.29 -7.02
N SER A 65 2.01 13.43 -7.10
CA SER A 65 0.97 12.43 -6.86
C SER A 65 -0.38 13.14 -6.95
N ASN A 66 -1.37 12.48 -7.54
CA ASN A 66 -2.77 12.94 -7.54
C ASN A 66 -3.64 12.12 -6.58
N ASP A 67 -3.06 11.13 -5.91
CA ASP A 67 -3.77 10.20 -5.04
C ASP A 67 -4.13 10.86 -3.71
N GLU A 68 -5.27 10.47 -3.16
CA GLU A 68 -5.70 10.98 -1.86
C GLU A 68 -4.86 10.32 -0.74
N PRO A 69 -4.32 11.09 0.23
CA PRO A 69 -3.30 10.58 1.14
C PRO A 69 -3.85 9.57 2.16
N ASP A 70 -3.46 8.30 2.00
CA ASP A 70 -3.55 7.25 3.03
C ASP A 70 -2.22 7.12 3.82
N THR A 71 -2.18 6.21 4.79
CA THR A 71 -0.99 6.02 5.64
C THR A 71 0.22 5.44 4.87
N GLU A 72 0.00 4.58 3.86
CA GLU A 72 1.09 4.05 3.02
C GLU A 72 1.68 5.11 2.08
N PHE A 73 0.83 5.96 1.52
CA PHE A 73 1.19 7.08 0.68
C PHE A 73 2.11 8.06 1.41
N ILE A 74 1.77 8.46 2.65
CA ILE A 74 2.64 9.34 3.42
C ILE A 74 3.94 8.65 3.83
N LEU A 75 3.94 7.35 4.12
CA LEU A 75 5.19 6.60 4.32
C LEU A 75 6.14 6.72 3.11
N LYS A 76 5.62 6.67 1.87
CA LYS A 76 6.44 6.90 0.67
C LYS A 76 7.02 8.32 0.64
N LYS A 77 6.22 9.35 0.95
CA LYS A 77 6.68 10.76 1.02
C LYS A 77 7.73 10.98 2.12
N VAL A 78 7.48 10.45 3.32
CA VAL A 78 8.39 10.49 4.49
C VAL A 78 9.73 9.82 4.17
N THR A 79 9.68 8.62 3.59
CA THR A 79 10.87 7.86 3.18
C THR A 79 11.67 8.63 2.13
N ALA A 80 11.01 9.17 1.12
CA ALA A 80 11.65 9.98 0.08
C ALA A 80 12.29 11.26 0.63
N PHE A 81 11.64 11.94 1.58
CA PHE A 81 12.19 13.14 2.21
C PHE A 81 13.44 12.84 3.03
N TYR A 82 13.38 11.81 3.87
CA TYR A 82 14.52 11.40 4.68
C TYR A 82 15.71 10.95 3.81
N GLN A 83 15.47 10.08 2.83
CA GLN A 83 16.54 9.62 1.94
C GLN A 83 17.15 10.78 1.12
N LEU A 84 16.34 11.72 0.61
CA LEU A 84 16.85 12.90 -0.09
C LEU A 84 17.73 13.79 0.83
N LYS A 85 17.39 13.88 2.12
CA LYS A 85 18.22 14.57 3.12
C LYS A 85 19.56 13.83 3.32
N GLU A 86 19.53 12.53 3.60
CA GLU A 86 20.75 11.74 3.85
C GLU A 86 21.70 11.68 2.64
N MET A 87 21.16 11.76 1.42
CA MET A 87 21.94 11.85 0.17
C MET A 87 22.67 13.19 -0.03
N ALA A 88 22.25 14.25 0.65
CA ALA A 88 22.88 15.57 0.58
C ALA A 88 24.14 15.62 1.46
N TYR A 89 25.15 16.40 1.06
CA TYR A 89 26.33 16.62 1.92
C TYR A 89 25.90 17.19 3.29
N PRO A 90 26.56 16.81 4.40
CA PRO A 90 26.18 17.23 5.76
C PRO A 90 26.02 18.74 5.97
N VAL A 91 26.72 19.58 5.18
CA VAL A 91 26.63 21.05 5.21
C VAL A 91 25.31 21.61 4.63
N TYR A 92 24.44 20.76 4.07
CA TYR A 92 23.13 21.11 3.53
C TYR A 92 21.97 20.37 4.20
N GLN A 93 22.23 19.42 5.10
CA GLN A 93 21.19 18.61 5.75
C GLN A 93 20.28 19.44 6.68
N ASP A 94 20.82 20.51 7.28
CA ASP A 94 20.08 21.49 8.10
C ASP A 94 18.99 22.27 7.34
N ARG A 95 19.05 22.25 6.00
CA ARG A 95 18.07 22.89 5.10
C ARG A 95 16.81 22.06 4.93
N PHE A 96 16.85 20.76 5.25
CA PHE A 96 15.72 19.85 5.18
C PHE A 96 14.99 19.85 6.53
N GLN A 97 13.80 20.44 6.56
CA GLN A 97 13.02 20.61 7.79
C GLN A 97 11.71 19.85 7.65
N ALA A 98 11.38 19.06 8.66
CA ALA A 98 10.14 18.27 8.72
C ALA A 98 9.62 18.13 10.14
N SER A 99 8.30 17.95 10.27
CA SER A 99 7.63 17.67 11.52
C SER A 99 6.42 16.76 11.30
N ILE A 100 6.03 16.05 12.36
CA ILE A 100 4.79 15.28 12.46
C ILE A 100 4.02 15.84 13.64
N THR A 101 2.78 16.28 13.42
CA THR A 101 1.91 16.79 14.48
C THR A 101 0.54 16.12 14.44
N PRO A 102 -0.11 15.84 15.59
CA PRO A 102 -1.50 15.44 15.60
C PRO A 102 -2.40 16.47 14.93
N ASN A 103 -3.48 15.99 14.32
CA ASN A 103 -4.57 16.80 13.77
C ASN A 103 -5.86 16.52 14.56
N GLU A 104 -6.96 17.16 14.15
CA GLU A 104 -8.31 16.80 14.57
C GLU A 104 -8.65 15.33 14.20
N ASP A 105 -9.63 14.75 14.90
CA ASP A 105 -10.18 13.40 14.69
C ASP A 105 -9.17 12.22 14.70
N GLY A 106 -8.00 12.41 15.31
CA GLY A 106 -6.97 11.37 15.44
C GLY A 106 -6.14 11.15 14.17
N ALA A 107 -6.31 12.01 13.17
CA ALA A 107 -5.42 12.14 12.03
C ALA A 107 -4.11 12.85 12.41
N TYR A 108 -3.16 12.92 11.47
CA TYR A 108 -1.86 13.57 11.65
C TYR A 108 -1.50 14.43 10.43
N ILE A 109 -0.63 15.41 10.63
CA ILE A 109 -0.05 16.26 9.58
C ILE A 109 1.44 15.94 9.46
N PHE A 110 1.89 15.65 8.25
CA PHE A 110 3.29 15.67 7.86
C PHE A 110 3.59 17.01 7.17
N SER A 111 4.39 17.85 7.83
CA SER A 111 4.86 19.12 7.29
C SER A 111 6.33 19.00 6.90
N PHE A 112 6.71 19.46 5.71
CA PHE A 112 8.09 19.42 5.24
C PHE A 112 8.45 20.57 4.30
N SER A 113 9.69 21.03 4.35
CA SER A 113 10.24 22.09 3.49
C SER A 113 11.73 21.88 3.19
N ILE A 114 12.23 22.55 2.15
CA ILE A 114 13.67 22.63 1.86
C ILE A 114 14.03 24.10 1.73
N LYS A 115 14.80 24.62 2.68
CA LYS A 115 15.14 26.05 2.79
C LYS A 115 15.77 26.61 1.51
N ASP A 116 15.24 27.75 1.06
CA ASP A 116 15.56 28.47 -0.18
C ASP A 116 15.16 27.74 -1.49
N VAL A 117 14.53 26.56 -1.39
CA VAL A 117 14.31 25.62 -2.51
C VAL A 117 12.84 25.31 -2.74
N MET A 118 12.16 24.85 -1.70
CA MET A 118 10.80 24.35 -1.70
C MET A 118 10.10 24.86 -0.43
N ASP A 119 9.03 25.62 -0.62
CA ASP A 119 8.19 26.12 0.45
C ASP A 119 7.56 24.97 1.25
N GLU A 120 7.05 25.28 2.45
CA GLU A 120 6.41 24.28 3.31
C GLU A 120 5.20 23.65 2.62
N ARG A 121 5.20 22.31 2.61
CA ARG A 121 4.07 21.47 2.19
C ARG A 121 3.55 20.74 3.40
N THR A 122 2.23 20.64 3.51
CA THR A 122 1.54 19.90 4.56
C THR A 122 0.67 18.81 3.93
N LEU A 123 0.71 17.61 4.49
CA LEU A 123 -0.07 16.47 4.04
C LEU A 123 -0.77 15.84 5.26
N VAL A 124 -2.09 15.67 5.19
CA VAL A 124 -2.89 15.09 6.28
C VAL A 124 -3.15 13.61 6.01
N TYR A 125 -3.02 12.76 7.02
CA TYR A 125 -3.15 11.30 6.91
C TYR A 125 -3.66 10.65 8.20
N GLY A 126 -3.90 9.34 8.17
CA GLY A 126 -4.48 8.60 9.29
C GLY A 126 -6.00 8.77 9.42
N PHE A 127 -6.67 9.19 8.34
CA PHE A 127 -8.13 9.22 8.27
C PHE A 127 -8.65 7.79 8.34
N THR A 128 -9.26 7.43 9.47
CA THR A 128 -9.63 6.04 9.77
C THR A 128 -10.56 5.43 8.72
N GLU A 129 -11.55 6.17 8.21
CA GLU A 129 -12.46 5.69 7.17
C GLU A 129 -11.74 5.27 5.88
N LYS A 130 -10.69 6.02 5.49
CA LYS A 130 -9.88 5.74 4.29
C LYS A 130 -8.96 4.54 4.49
N ASP A 131 -8.29 4.48 5.64
CA ASP A 131 -7.48 3.31 5.98
C ASP A 131 -8.39 2.05 6.05
N ILE A 132 -9.60 2.14 6.61
CA ILE A 132 -10.59 1.04 6.60
C ILE A 132 -11.02 0.63 5.18
N TYR A 133 -11.25 1.59 4.28
CA TYR A 133 -11.55 1.30 2.87
C TYR A 133 -10.38 0.55 2.20
N SER A 134 -9.17 1.12 2.26
CA SER A 134 -7.93 0.54 1.72
C SER A 134 -7.58 -0.81 2.34
N LEU A 135 -8.00 -1.06 3.58
CA LEU A 135 -7.89 -2.35 4.26
C LEU A 135 -8.86 -3.39 3.71
N LYS A 136 -10.12 -3.01 3.46
CA LYS A 136 -11.17 -3.93 2.99
C LYS A 136 -10.86 -4.45 1.58
N GLU A 137 -10.33 -3.61 0.69
CA GLU A 137 -9.98 -3.98 -0.71
C GLU A 137 -8.77 -4.92 -0.83
N ARG A 138 -7.86 -4.98 0.17
CA ARG A 138 -6.64 -5.79 0.07
C ARG A 138 -6.91 -7.29 0.01
N GLU A 139 -6.07 -8.02 -0.71
CA GLU A 139 -5.99 -9.48 -0.61
C GLU A 139 -5.77 -9.91 0.84
N LEU A 140 -6.40 -11.02 1.24
CA LEU A 140 -6.19 -11.60 2.56
C LEU A 140 -4.86 -12.38 2.55
N THR A 141 -4.00 -12.14 3.55
CA THR A 141 -2.77 -12.92 3.74
C THR A 141 -2.66 -13.43 5.18
N ASN A 142 -1.72 -14.34 5.45
CA ASN A 142 -1.37 -14.75 6.82
C ASN A 142 0.03 -14.24 7.24
N ASN A 143 0.46 -13.09 6.72
CA ASN A 143 1.73 -12.46 7.12
C ASN A 143 1.73 -12.06 8.62
N SER A 144 0.56 -11.79 9.17
CA SER A 144 0.29 -11.62 10.60
C SER A 144 0.49 -12.89 11.44
N GLU A 145 0.59 -14.06 10.80
CA GLU A 145 0.67 -15.37 11.45
C GLU A 145 -0.47 -15.65 12.45
N LEU A 146 -1.65 -15.00 12.30
CA LEU A 146 -2.77 -15.20 13.22
C LEU A 146 -3.30 -16.64 13.16
N LEU A 147 -3.45 -17.19 11.94
CA LEU A 147 -3.79 -18.58 11.69
C LEU A 147 -2.56 -19.49 11.81
N ASP A 148 -2.76 -20.77 12.16
CA ASP A 148 -1.68 -21.76 12.20
C ASP A 148 -1.00 -21.90 10.81
N HIS A 149 0.25 -21.46 10.76
CA HIS A 149 1.10 -21.47 9.57
C HIS A 149 1.21 -22.85 8.90
N ASN A 150 1.18 -23.95 9.67
CA ASN A 150 1.24 -25.31 9.13
C ASN A 150 -0.06 -25.71 8.42
N ILE A 151 -1.20 -25.21 8.90
CA ILE A 151 -2.50 -25.46 8.27
C ILE A 151 -2.59 -24.62 6.99
N VAL A 152 -2.21 -23.33 7.05
CA VAL A 152 -2.19 -22.45 5.87
C VAL A 152 -1.29 -23.00 4.75
N ILE A 153 -0.08 -23.51 5.07
CA ILE A 153 0.80 -24.13 4.07
C ILE A 153 0.24 -25.44 3.51
N ARG A 154 -0.38 -26.29 4.35
CA ARG A 154 -0.82 -27.63 3.95
C ARG A 154 -2.16 -27.65 3.22
N GLU A 155 -3.09 -26.80 3.64
CA GLU A 155 -4.51 -26.85 3.27
C GLU A 155 -5.01 -25.55 2.61
N GLY A 156 -4.22 -24.48 2.67
CA GLY A 156 -4.58 -23.18 2.13
C GLY A 156 -5.21 -22.23 3.17
N LEU A 157 -5.21 -20.95 2.81
CA LEU A 157 -5.68 -19.85 3.66
C LEU A 157 -7.15 -19.99 4.03
N ASP A 158 -8.02 -20.24 3.05
CA ASP A 158 -9.46 -20.36 3.25
C ASP A 158 -9.82 -21.55 4.12
N VAL A 159 -9.10 -22.67 3.99
CA VAL A 159 -9.36 -23.87 4.80
C VAL A 159 -8.94 -23.63 6.26
N ALA A 160 -7.79 -22.99 6.48
CA ALA A 160 -7.36 -22.59 7.83
C ALA A 160 -8.34 -21.60 8.48
N LEU A 161 -8.85 -20.64 7.70
CA LEU A 161 -9.80 -19.64 8.19
C LEU A 161 -11.18 -20.25 8.45
N ASN A 162 -11.68 -21.13 7.58
CA ASN A 162 -12.94 -21.85 7.80
C ASN A 162 -12.92 -22.76 9.05
N GLN A 163 -11.74 -23.10 9.59
CA GLN A 163 -11.60 -23.82 10.87
C GLN A 163 -11.75 -22.92 12.10
N VAL A 164 -11.70 -21.59 11.95
CA VAL A 164 -11.87 -20.63 13.06
C VAL A 164 -13.28 -20.71 13.63
N LYS A 165 -13.37 -20.79 14.97
CA LYS A 165 -14.64 -20.79 15.71
C LYS A 165 -14.54 -20.04 17.02
N TYR A 166 -15.58 -19.33 17.43
CA TYR A 166 -15.63 -18.63 18.71
C TYR A 166 -16.23 -19.51 19.82
N ASP A 167 -15.44 -19.78 20.87
CA ASP A 167 -15.91 -20.39 22.11
C ASP A 167 -16.29 -19.30 23.13
N HIS A 168 -17.59 -19.03 23.21
CA HIS A 168 -18.18 -18.08 24.15
C HIS A 168 -17.91 -18.42 25.63
N LYS A 169 -17.71 -19.70 26.01
CA LYS A 169 -17.44 -20.08 27.40
C LYS A 169 -16.02 -19.74 27.83
N GLN A 170 -15.08 -19.78 26.89
CA GLN A 170 -13.68 -19.43 27.14
C GLN A 170 -13.33 -17.99 26.75
N ASN A 171 -14.21 -17.30 26.00
CA ASN A 171 -13.95 -16.02 25.34
C ASN A 171 -12.66 -16.08 24.48
N LYS A 172 -12.61 -17.06 23.57
CA LYS A 172 -11.45 -17.38 22.72
C LYS A 172 -11.88 -17.86 21.35
N LEU A 173 -10.95 -17.81 20.40
CA LEU A 173 -11.13 -18.37 19.06
C LEU A 173 -10.32 -19.67 18.90
N GLU A 174 -11.01 -20.78 18.64
CA GLU A 174 -10.41 -22.00 18.07
C GLU A 174 -9.83 -21.67 16.69
N GLY A 175 -8.79 -22.40 16.27
CA GLY A 175 -8.04 -22.12 15.04
C GLY A 175 -6.99 -21.00 15.16
N ILE A 176 -7.01 -20.21 16.23
CA ILE A 176 -6.03 -19.15 16.51
C ILE A 176 -5.08 -19.55 17.64
N THR A 177 -3.78 -19.33 17.45
CA THR A 177 -2.76 -19.71 18.45
C THR A 177 -2.94 -18.93 19.77
N SER A 178 -2.57 -19.54 20.91
CA SER A 178 -2.67 -18.90 22.23
C SER A 178 -1.90 -17.58 22.34
N ALA A 179 -0.80 -17.43 21.60
CA ALA A 179 -0.02 -16.19 21.54
C ALA A 179 -0.75 -15.06 20.81
N ASN A 180 -1.64 -15.42 19.87
CA ASN A 180 -2.34 -14.47 19.01
C ASN A 180 -3.72 -14.06 19.56
N GLN A 181 -4.29 -14.76 20.55
CA GLN A 181 -5.61 -14.42 21.13
C GLN A 181 -5.73 -12.94 21.53
N GLY A 182 -4.66 -12.35 22.09
CA GLY A 182 -4.63 -10.93 22.46
C GLY A 182 -4.57 -9.94 21.28
N ARG A 183 -4.13 -10.39 20.10
CA ARG A 183 -3.97 -9.55 18.88
C ARG A 183 -5.27 -9.40 18.07
N ILE A 184 -6.31 -10.16 18.42
CA ILE A 184 -7.61 -10.22 17.72
C ILE A 184 -8.58 -9.14 18.22
N ASN A 185 -8.26 -8.45 19.31
CA ASN A 185 -9.08 -7.39 19.87
C ASN A 185 -10.53 -7.78 20.22
N LEU A 186 -10.79 -9.05 20.60
CA LEU A 186 -12.11 -9.51 21.09
C LEU A 186 -12.69 -8.66 22.23
N HIS A 187 -11.85 -7.92 22.96
CA HIS A 187 -12.29 -7.01 24.02
C HIS A 187 -12.99 -5.73 23.50
N LEU A 188 -12.86 -5.40 22.22
CA LEU A 188 -13.57 -4.30 21.55
C LEU A 188 -14.95 -4.70 21.01
N LEU A 189 -15.24 -6.00 20.94
CA LEU A 189 -16.54 -6.51 20.49
C LEU A 189 -17.54 -6.54 21.65
N ASP A 190 -18.78 -6.16 21.36
CA ASP A 190 -19.86 -6.23 22.33
C ASP A 190 -20.25 -7.70 22.64
N GLU A 191 -20.82 -7.95 23.83
CA GLU A 191 -21.24 -9.30 24.21
C GLU A 191 -22.37 -9.86 23.34
N GLU A 192 -23.18 -8.98 22.74
CA GLU A 192 -24.15 -9.36 21.72
C GLU A 192 -23.46 -9.89 20.46
N THR A 193 -22.50 -9.14 19.90
CA THR A 193 -21.67 -9.56 18.76
C THR A 193 -21.01 -10.91 19.00
N LYS A 194 -20.43 -11.10 20.20
CA LYS A 194 -19.80 -12.37 20.61
C LYS A 194 -20.80 -13.53 20.69
N GLN A 195 -22.04 -13.29 21.13
CA GLN A 195 -23.08 -14.32 21.12
C GLN A 195 -23.45 -14.71 19.70
N GLU A 196 -23.62 -13.74 18.79
CA GLU A 196 -23.87 -14.02 17.37
C GLU A 196 -22.71 -14.77 16.71
N MET A 197 -21.45 -14.44 17.01
CA MET A 197 -20.26 -15.20 16.56
C MET A 197 -20.25 -16.66 17.06
N ALA A 198 -20.81 -16.93 18.24
CA ALA A 198 -20.90 -18.29 18.78
C ALA A 198 -22.00 -19.12 18.08
N VAL A 199 -23.08 -18.46 17.64
CA VAL A 199 -24.18 -19.07 16.88
C VAL A 199 -23.77 -19.28 15.41
N ASN A 200 -23.24 -18.23 14.78
CA ASN A 200 -22.80 -18.22 13.39
C ASN A 200 -21.30 -17.96 13.28
N GLN A 201 -20.55 -19.04 13.07
CA GLN A 201 -19.08 -19.02 13.00
C GLN A 201 -18.54 -18.20 11.82
N ARG A 202 -19.36 -17.87 10.81
CA ARG A 202 -18.95 -16.95 9.74
C ARG A 202 -18.63 -15.54 10.23
N PHE A 203 -19.27 -15.08 11.31
CA PHE A 203 -18.89 -13.81 11.93
C PHE A 203 -17.52 -13.90 12.61
N ALA A 204 -17.19 -15.04 13.26
CA ALA A 204 -15.85 -15.27 13.79
C ALA A 204 -14.78 -15.26 12.67
N GLN A 205 -15.09 -15.86 11.53
CA GLN A 205 -14.22 -15.91 10.33
C GLN A 205 -14.06 -14.52 9.70
N LYS A 206 -15.15 -13.77 9.51
CA LYS A 206 -15.14 -12.40 8.99
C LYS A 206 -14.35 -11.45 9.91
N TRP A 207 -14.55 -11.54 11.23
CA TRP A 207 -13.77 -10.76 12.20
C TRP A 207 -12.27 -11.04 12.09
N ILE A 208 -11.89 -12.32 12.04
CA ILE A 208 -10.47 -12.70 11.89
C ILE A 208 -9.88 -12.19 10.58
N ALA A 209 -10.60 -12.28 9.46
CA ALA A 209 -10.12 -11.71 8.19
C ALA A 209 -9.85 -10.21 8.28
N LEU A 210 -10.75 -9.44 8.90
CA LEU A 210 -10.56 -8.00 9.13
C LEU A 210 -9.34 -7.72 10.02
N GLN A 211 -9.14 -8.49 11.09
CA GLN A 211 -7.97 -8.35 11.96
C GLN A 211 -6.65 -8.75 11.27
N MET A 212 -6.67 -9.75 10.38
CA MET A 212 -5.54 -10.15 9.55
C MET A 212 -5.16 -9.03 8.58
N LYS A 213 -6.10 -8.54 7.76
CA LYS A 213 -5.86 -7.41 6.84
C LYS A 213 -5.33 -6.17 7.57
N CYS A 214 -5.94 -5.82 8.71
CA CYS A 214 -5.52 -4.69 9.54
C CYS A 214 -4.09 -4.87 10.10
N PHE A 215 -3.75 -6.05 10.63
CA PHE A 215 -2.41 -6.30 11.12
C PHE A 215 -1.38 -6.26 9.99
N ASP A 216 -1.66 -6.92 8.86
CA ASP A 216 -0.75 -7.04 7.71
C ASP A 216 -0.38 -5.67 7.12
N TYR A 217 -1.37 -4.78 6.96
CA TYR A 217 -1.20 -3.40 6.48
C TYR A 217 -0.21 -2.61 7.35
N TYR A 218 -0.52 -2.45 8.63
CA TYR A 218 0.31 -1.66 9.54
C TYR A 218 1.66 -2.32 9.85
N ALA A 219 1.75 -3.66 9.79
CA ALA A 219 3.01 -4.37 9.86
C ALA A 219 3.88 -4.13 8.61
N ALA A 220 3.30 -4.11 7.41
CA ALA A 220 4.02 -3.82 6.16
C ALA A 220 4.56 -2.38 6.13
N GLN A 221 3.78 -1.39 6.57
CA GLN A 221 4.27 -0.01 6.73
C GLN A 221 5.40 0.08 7.75
N ARG A 222 5.25 -0.60 8.89
CA ARG A 222 6.27 -0.59 9.94
C ARG A 222 7.57 -1.24 9.46
N SER A 223 7.49 -2.41 8.85
CA SER A 223 8.63 -3.12 8.25
C SER A 223 9.32 -2.27 7.18
N SER A 224 8.55 -1.60 6.33
CA SER A 224 9.09 -0.70 5.30
C SER A 224 9.85 0.49 5.91
N LEU A 225 9.31 1.11 6.97
CA LEU A 225 9.99 2.20 7.70
C LEU A 225 11.25 1.71 8.42
N ASP A 226 11.20 0.54 9.07
CA ASP A 226 12.33 -0.07 9.77
C ASP A 226 13.40 -0.61 8.77
N SER A 227 13.07 -0.77 7.48
CA SER A 227 13.97 -1.23 6.40
C SER A 227 14.75 -0.12 5.69
N ILE A 228 14.57 1.14 6.07
CA ILE A 228 15.25 2.28 5.45
C ILE A 228 16.75 2.23 5.79
N ASP A 229 17.61 2.09 4.78
CA ASP A 229 19.06 2.08 4.94
C ASP A 229 19.57 3.30 5.75
N GLY A 230 20.37 3.02 6.78
CA GLY A 230 20.96 4.04 7.66
C GLY A 230 20.04 4.55 8.78
N LEU A 231 18.74 4.28 8.74
CA LEU A 231 17.80 4.70 9.76
C LEU A 231 17.80 3.73 10.97
N ASP A 232 17.97 4.28 12.17
CA ASP A 232 17.60 3.62 13.43
C ASP A 232 16.62 4.53 14.17
N ILE A 233 15.34 4.15 14.18
CA ILE A 233 14.24 4.95 14.74
C ILE A 233 14.43 5.20 16.25
N THR A 234 15.20 4.37 16.95
CA THR A 234 15.51 4.59 18.38
C THR A 234 16.61 5.62 18.59
N ARG A 235 17.49 5.84 17.59
CA ARG A 235 18.61 6.79 17.67
C ARG A 235 18.26 8.19 17.19
N VAL A 236 17.16 8.39 16.47
CA VAL A 236 16.73 9.73 16.02
C VAL A 236 16.03 10.54 17.11
N ILE A 237 15.70 9.94 18.27
CA ILE A 237 15.09 10.63 19.41
C ILE A 237 16.04 11.72 19.93
N GLY A 238 15.52 12.93 20.13
CA GLY A 238 16.30 14.11 20.49
C GLY A 238 17.25 14.64 19.40
N THR A 239 17.11 14.19 18.15
CA THR A 239 17.89 14.69 17.00
C THR A 239 17.00 15.49 16.04
N GLU A 240 17.59 16.16 15.05
CA GLU A 240 16.86 16.80 13.95
C GLU A 240 16.01 15.85 13.09
N ASN A 241 16.16 14.52 13.25
CA ASN A 241 15.35 13.50 12.59
C ASN A 241 14.27 12.88 13.52
N GLU A 242 14.03 13.46 14.70
CA GLU A 242 13.02 12.97 15.68
C GLU A 242 11.60 12.93 15.12
N TRP A 243 11.29 13.73 14.10
CA TRP A 243 10.04 13.67 13.35
C TRP A 243 9.76 12.28 12.76
N ILE A 244 10.78 11.47 12.44
CA ILE A 244 10.63 10.09 11.97
C ILE A 244 10.18 9.17 13.11
N TYR A 245 10.69 9.38 14.33
CA TYR A 245 10.18 8.67 15.51
C TYR A 245 8.70 8.99 15.74
N HIS A 246 8.32 10.27 15.65
CA HIS A 246 6.92 10.70 15.72
C HIS A 246 6.05 10.11 14.61
N PHE A 247 6.53 10.03 13.37
CA PHE A 247 5.84 9.31 12.28
C PHE A 247 5.61 7.85 12.64
N SER A 248 6.64 7.18 13.16
CA SER A 248 6.58 5.78 13.58
C SER A 248 5.59 5.54 14.74
N GLN A 249 5.37 6.55 15.61
CA GLN A 249 4.34 6.50 16.66
C GLN A 249 2.94 6.77 16.10
N SER A 250 2.79 7.72 15.17
CA SER A 250 1.49 7.99 14.53
C SER A 250 0.91 6.73 13.88
N ILE A 251 1.72 5.91 13.20
CA ILE A 251 1.29 4.61 12.65
C ILE A 251 0.69 3.69 13.73
N ASN A 252 1.28 3.64 14.94
CA ASN A 252 0.77 2.82 16.04
C ASN A 252 -0.58 3.34 16.58
N GLU A 253 -0.74 4.67 16.65
CA GLU A 253 -1.96 5.32 17.13
C GLU A 253 -3.09 5.24 16.10
N ILE A 254 -2.80 5.51 14.83
CA ILE A 254 -3.71 5.33 13.70
C ILE A 254 -4.20 3.87 13.66
N ARG A 255 -3.31 2.87 13.76
CA ARG A 255 -3.70 1.45 13.84
C ARG A 255 -4.71 1.19 14.97
N ARG A 256 -4.47 1.72 16.18
CA ARG A 256 -5.39 1.56 17.32
C ARG A 256 -6.75 2.16 16.99
N ASN A 257 -6.78 3.41 16.51
CA ASN A 257 -8.02 4.11 16.15
C ASN A 257 -8.78 3.35 15.04
N THR A 258 -8.07 2.78 14.07
CA THR A 258 -8.61 1.90 13.03
C THR A 258 -9.18 0.60 13.59
N GLN A 259 -8.52 -0.04 14.56
CA GLN A 259 -9.03 -1.24 15.22
C GLN A 259 -10.30 -0.97 16.05
N GLU A 260 -10.36 0.18 16.74
CA GLU A 260 -11.55 0.63 17.49
C GLU A 260 -12.74 0.91 16.56
N ASN A 261 -12.53 1.60 15.43
CA ASN A 261 -13.60 1.85 14.46
C ASN A 261 -14.02 0.60 13.68
N LEU A 262 -13.09 -0.30 13.31
CA LEU A 262 -13.43 -1.61 12.73
C LEU A 262 -14.29 -2.46 13.68
N ALA A 263 -13.99 -2.44 14.99
CA ALA A 263 -14.81 -3.14 15.99
C ALA A 263 -16.22 -2.54 16.08
N LYS A 264 -16.32 -1.21 16.05
CA LYS A 264 -17.61 -0.50 16.05
C LYS A 264 -18.44 -0.82 14.81
N GLU A 265 -17.89 -0.65 13.60
CA GLU A 265 -18.56 -1.01 12.35
C GLU A 265 -19.07 -2.46 12.36
N PHE A 266 -18.25 -3.39 12.88
CA PHE A 266 -18.58 -4.80 12.94
C PHE A 266 -19.68 -5.12 13.97
N ASN A 267 -19.69 -4.45 15.12
CA ASN A 267 -20.79 -4.54 16.10
C ASN A 267 -22.09 -3.97 15.52
N ASP A 268 -22.03 -2.81 14.88
CA ASP A 268 -23.18 -2.16 14.24
C ASP A 268 -23.76 -3.04 13.11
N GLU A 269 -22.91 -3.60 12.23
CA GLU A 269 -23.32 -4.53 11.15
C GLU A 269 -24.06 -5.76 11.70
N ILE A 270 -23.50 -6.45 12.69
CA ILE A 270 -24.09 -7.69 13.23
C ILE A 270 -25.42 -7.41 13.93
N LYS A 271 -25.55 -6.25 14.57
CA LYS A 271 -26.80 -5.79 15.18
C LYS A 271 -27.88 -5.53 14.12
N GLU A 272 -27.55 -4.88 13.01
CA GLU A 272 -28.49 -4.68 11.90
C GLU A 272 -28.96 -6.02 11.29
N LEU A 273 -28.03 -6.95 11.04
CA LEU A 273 -28.36 -8.29 10.52
C LEU A 273 -29.30 -9.08 11.44
N LYS A 274 -29.15 -8.89 12.76
CA LYS A 274 -29.99 -9.51 13.80
C LYS A 274 -31.38 -8.86 13.87
N ASP A 275 -31.46 -7.53 13.86
CA ASP A 275 -32.74 -6.79 13.87
C ASP A 275 -33.58 -7.10 12.61
N LEU A 276 -32.93 -7.38 11.49
CA LEU A 276 -33.57 -7.84 10.25
C LEU A 276 -34.03 -9.31 10.28
N ASN A 277 -33.67 -10.08 11.32
CA ASN A 277 -34.03 -11.49 11.51
C ASN A 277 -33.70 -12.39 10.29
N ILE A 278 -32.56 -12.13 9.63
CA ILE A 278 -32.12 -12.82 8.40
C ILE A 278 -31.89 -14.32 8.64
N TYR A 279 -31.72 -14.75 9.89
CA TYR A 279 -31.74 -16.16 10.32
C TYR A 279 -33.00 -16.94 9.94
N ALA A 280 -34.08 -16.28 9.50
CA ALA A 280 -35.26 -16.92 8.93
C ALA A 280 -35.07 -17.45 7.49
N TYR A 281 -34.06 -16.97 6.75
CA TYR A 281 -33.79 -17.34 5.35
C TYR A 281 -32.29 -17.65 5.14
N PRO A 282 -31.83 -18.87 5.52
CA PRO A 282 -30.40 -19.22 5.49
C PRO A 282 -29.80 -19.33 4.08
N ASP A 283 -30.60 -19.38 3.02
CA ASP A 283 -30.12 -19.57 1.65
C ASP A 283 -29.48 -18.31 1.03
N GLU A 284 -29.85 -17.11 1.47
CA GLU A 284 -29.30 -15.86 0.93
C GLU A 284 -27.85 -15.61 1.38
N LEU A 285 -27.45 -16.13 2.54
CA LEU A 285 -26.07 -16.07 3.01
C LEU A 285 -25.12 -17.05 2.29
N ASN A 286 -25.62 -18.07 1.58
CA ASN A 286 -24.79 -19.23 1.21
C ASN A 286 -23.93 -19.09 -0.06
N ASN A 287 -24.05 -18.00 -0.82
CA ASN A 287 -23.48 -17.91 -2.16
C ASN A 287 -22.36 -16.87 -2.37
N GLU A 288 -22.06 -16.02 -1.37
CA GLU A 288 -20.95 -15.07 -1.48
C GLU A 288 -19.68 -15.56 -0.76
N PRO A 289 -18.49 -15.39 -1.34
CA PRO A 289 -17.23 -15.61 -0.63
C PRO A 289 -17.14 -14.64 0.57
N ILE A 290 -16.65 -15.14 1.70
CA ILE A 290 -16.65 -14.42 3.00
C ILE A 290 -15.84 -13.11 2.94
N TYR A 291 -14.97 -13.00 1.93
CA TYR A 291 -14.24 -11.79 1.51
C TYR A 291 -14.29 -11.81 -0.01
N SER A 292 -14.90 -10.79 -0.63
CA SER A 292 -14.79 -10.61 -2.08
C SER A 292 -13.34 -10.26 -2.42
N GLU A 293 -12.74 -11.00 -3.35
CA GLU A 293 -11.57 -10.53 -4.09
C GLU A 293 -11.93 -9.19 -4.76
N PRO A 294 -10.98 -8.24 -4.91
CA PRO A 294 -11.26 -6.99 -5.61
C PRO A 294 -11.72 -7.29 -7.03
N TYR A 295 -12.97 -6.95 -7.35
CA TYR A 295 -13.58 -7.20 -8.65
C TYR A 295 -12.75 -6.52 -9.75
N ASP A 296 -12.21 -7.33 -10.66
CA ASP A 296 -11.52 -6.84 -11.85
C ASP A 296 -12.55 -6.14 -12.76
N GLN A 297 -12.53 -4.80 -12.81
CA GLN A 297 -13.54 -3.98 -13.51
C GLN A 297 -13.46 -4.05 -15.05
N ASN A 298 -12.87 -5.11 -15.60
CA ASN A 298 -12.60 -5.29 -17.03
C ASN A 298 -13.57 -6.24 -17.75
N ASP A 299 -14.55 -6.85 -17.06
CA ASP A 299 -15.63 -7.58 -17.71
C ASP A 299 -16.64 -6.61 -18.36
N GLU A 300 -16.59 -6.51 -19.69
CA GLU A 300 -17.49 -5.68 -20.50
C GLU A 300 -18.97 -6.04 -20.25
N PRO A 301 -19.89 -5.05 -20.25
CA PRO A 301 -21.30 -5.31 -19.99
C PRO A 301 -21.91 -6.16 -21.12
N ILE A 302 -22.33 -7.38 -20.76
CA ILE A 302 -23.12 -8.25 -21.63
C ILE A 302 -24.43 -7.50 -21.98
N TYR A 303 -24.53 -7.06 -23.24
CA TYR A 303 -25.74 -6.47 -23.78
C TYR A 303 -26.89 -7.51 -23.75
N ALA A 304 -27.84 -7.31 -22.83
CA ALA A 304 -29.08 -8.05 -22.83
C ALA A 304 -30.00 -7.54 -23.95
N GLU A 305 -29.96 -8.17 -25.13
CA GLU A 305 -30.98 -7.93 -26.14
C GLU A 305 -32.35 -8.49 -25.70
N PRO A 306 -33.45 -7.74 -25.89
CA PRO A 306 -34.77 -8.17 -25.44
C PRO A 306 -35.34 -9.27 -26.35
N TYR A 307 -35.77 -10.38 -25.74
CA TYR A 307 -36.56 -11.43 -26.38
C TYR A 307 -37.74 -10.85 -27.17
N ASN A 308 -37.88 -11.26 -28.44
CA ASN A 308 -39.10 -11.01 -29.21
C ASN A 308 -39.56 -12.28 -29.93
N GLN A 309 -40.83 -12.64 -29.75
CA GLN A 309 -41.43 -13.86 -30.29
C GLN A 309 -41.96 -13.62 -31.71
N SER A 310 -41.53 -14.41 -32.69
CA SER A 310 -42.34 -14.70 -33.89
C SER A 310 -41.86 -15.97 -34.61
N ASN A 311 -42.73 -16.54 -35.44
CA ASN A 311 -42.63 -17.91 -35.93
C ASN A 311 -41.96 -18.06 -37.31
N GLU A 312 -41.58 -19.32 -37.58
CA GLU A 312 -41.35 -20.01 -38.86
C GLU A 312 -39.91 -20.20 -39.35
N PRO A 313 -39.59 -21.38 -39.93
CA PRO A 313 -38.21 -21.79 -40.24
C PRO A 313 -37.86 -21.57 -41.71
N ILE A 314 -36.63 -21.12 -41.98
CA ILE A 314 -36.03 -21.19 -43.32
C ILE A 314 -34.63 -21.81 -43.18
N TYR A 315 -34.46 -22.96 -43.83
CA TYR A 315 -33.14 -23.52 -44.12
C TYR A 315 -32.43 -22.62 -45.13
N GLU A 316 -31.19 -22.21 -44.86
CA GLU A 316 -30.20 -22.16 -45.94
C GLU A 316 -28.78 -22.41 -45.41
N SER A 317 -28.09 -23.29 -46.12
CA SER A 317 -26.77 -23.80 -45.77
C SER A 317 -25.67 -22.96 -46.42
N ILE A 318 -24.69 -22.50 -45.63
CA ILE A 318 -23.37 -22.15 -46.16
C ILE A 318 -22.31 -22.87 -45.34
N GLN A 319 -21.68 -23.87 -45.96
CA GLN A 319 -20.42 -24.42 -45.47
C GLN A 319 -19.28 -23.47 -45.83
N PHE A 320 -18.34 -23.27 -44.91
CA PHE A 320 -16.93 -23.19 -45.28
C PHE A 320 -16.12 -24.06 -44.31
N ASN A 321 -15.34 -24.98 -44.89
CA ASN A 321 -14.51 -25.94 -44.16
C ASN A 321 -13.16 -25.32 -43.77
N SER A 322 -12.57 -25.84 -42.68
CA SER A 322 -11.11 -26.01 -42.44
C SER A 322 -10.23 -24.73 -42.48
N SER A 323 -9.28 -24.47 -41.58
CA SER A 323 -8.48 -25.28 -40.66
C SER A 323 -7.95 -24.30 -39.58
N GLU A 324 -7.44 -24.62 -38.40
CA GLU A 324 -6.63 -25.74 -37.88
C GLU A 324 -6.84 -25.81 -36.36
N MET A 325 -6.72 -27.00 -35.74
CA MET A 325 -6.52 -27.09 -34.30
C MET A 325 -5.03 -26.95 -33.97
N SER A 326 -4.67 -26.10 -33.02
CA SER A 326 -3.51 -26.35 -32.16
C SER A 326 -3.82 -25.88 -30.74
N SER A 327 -4.01 -26.86 -29.85
CA SER A 327 -3.79 -26.65 -28.42
C SER A 327 -2.35 -26.21 -28.17
N ASN A 328 -2.14 -25.49 -27.07
CA ASN A 328 -1.10 -25.71 -26.05
C ASN A 328 -1.16 -24.52 -25.06
N GLU A 329 -1.72 -24.73 -23.88
CA GLU A 329 -0.96 -25.04 -22.66
C GLU A 329 -0.28 -23.81 -22.04
N TYR A 330 -0.96 -23.25 -21.03
CA TYR A 330 -0.42 -22.21 -20.16
C TYR A 330 0.76 -22.74 -19.35
N TYR A 331 1.97 -22.26 -19.64
CA TYR A 331 3.16 -22.63 -18.90
C TYR A 331 3.29 -21.80 -17.60
N LYS A 332 2.89 -22.40 -16.47
CA LYS A 332 3.06 -21.82 -15.13
C LYS A 332 4.51 -22.01 -14.67
N GLY A 333 5.32 -20.95 -14.72
CA GLY A 333 6.72 -20.98 -14.29
C GLY A 333 6.86 -21.19 -12.76
N PRO A 334 7.89 -21.93 -12.29
CA PRO A 334 8.07 -22.19 -10.86
C PRO A 334 8.62 -20.97 -10.10
N ILE A 335 8.21 -20.87 -8.84
CA ILE A 335 8.57 -19.80 -7.90
C ILE A 335 9.87 -20.19 -7.15
N ASN A 336 10.81 -19.24 -7.06
CA ASN A 336 12.07 -19.24 -6.28
C ASN A 336 13.17 -20.26 -6.65
N GLY A 337 14.41 -19.76 -6.80
CA GLY A 337 15.65 -20.55 -6.69
C GLY A 337 16.77 -20.22 -7.70
N ASP A 338 17.83 -19.58 -7.21
CA ASP A 338 19.22 -19.58 -7.71
C ASP A 338 19.53 -19.28 -9.19
N ILE A 339 19.97 -18.04 -9.45
CA ILE A 339 20.65 -17.67 -10.71
C ILE A 339 22.12 -18.11 -10.67
N TYR A 340 22.40 -19.34 -11.09
CA TYR A 340 23.75 -19.72 -11.57
C TYR A 340 23.85 -19.47 -13.07
N ALA A 341 24.56 -18.41 -13.46
CA ALA A 341 24.83 -18.09 -14.86
C ALA A 341 25.70 -19.19 -15.51
N LYS A 342 25.07 -20.08 -16.29
CA LYS A 342 25.75 -21.15 -17.00
C LYS A 342 26.31 -20.66 -18.33
N VAL A 343 27.63 -20.56 -18.42
CA VAL A 343 28.35 -20.20 -19.65
C VAL A 343 28.46 -21.43 -20.55
N ASP A 344 27.57 -21.55 -21.54
CA ASP A 344 27.72 -22.56 -22.60
C ASP A 344 28.46 -21.97 -23.82
N LYS A 345 29.71 -22.38 -23.96
CA LYS A 345 30.49 -22.24 -25.21
C LYS A 345 30.00 -23.27 -26.21
N THR A 346 29.64 -22.85 -27.42
CA THR A 346 29.84 -23.69 -28.62
C THR A 346 30.40 -22.86 -29.77
N ASN A 347 31.18 -23.53 -30.61
CA ASN A 347 32.15 -22.94 -31.50
C ASN A 347 31.82 -23.35 -32.95
N VAL A 348 31.98 -22.41 -33.89
CA VAL A 348 32.67 -22.63 -35.19
C VAL A 348 31.94 -23.40 -36.32
N ASN A 349 31.85 -22.72 -37.48
CA ASN A 349 31.71 -23.25 -38.87
C ASN A 349 30.36 -23.92 -39.26
N LYS A 350 29.86 -23.99 -40.51
CA LYS A 350 30.20 -23.49 -41.89
C LYS A 350 28.98 -23.83 -42.81
N SER A 351 28.81 -23.45 -44.10
CA SER A 351 29.45 -22.50 -45.04
C SER A 351 28.62 -22.41 -46.34
N GLY A 352 28.60 -21.25 -47.01
CA GLY A 352 28.07 -21.08 -48.37
C GLY A 352 27.19 -19.82 -48.49
N LEU A 353 27.30 -18.98 -49.52
CA LEU A 353 28.06 -19.09 -50.78
C LEU A 353 28.62 -17.70 -51.18
#